data_AF-A0A641ATZ6-F1
#
_entry.id   AF-A0A641ATZ6-F1
#
_cell.length_a   1.000
_cell.length_b   1.000
_cell.length_c   1.000
_cell.angle_alpha   90.00
_cell.angle_beta   90.00
_cell.angle_gamma   90.00
#
_symmetry.space_group_name_H-M   'P 1'
#
loop_
_entity.id
_entity.type
_entity.pdbx_description
1 polymer ?
#
loop_
_entity_poly.entity_id
_entity_poly.type
_entity_poly.pdbx_seq_one_letter_code
_entity_poly.pdbx_strand_id
1 'polypeptide(L)'
;MTSDKDRPDEPIEATAYSKVDGVETWDLTGTPSDEAFGIEKDSSSAIYETPGKPRRVRIALPGRTVETDAVLVDFYRGATGNYSFGVRTAQLKPDPLTEAFRNVLRQLQVDETPADTFAQKVAAAPSDQSERINVGATSVVLGQWSVGPAAGIAPLAGSGRVIFSGTWPPV
;
A
#
# COMPACT_ATOMS: atom_id res chain seq x y z
N MET A 1 41.80 19.25 9.11
CA MET A 1 41.69 18.57 7.80
C MET A 1 41.88 17.08 8.03
N THR A 2 40.79 16.32 8.03
CA THR A 2 40.78 14.88 7.71
C THR A 2 39.35 14.47 7.37
N SER A 3 39.16 14.31 6.05
CA SER A 3 38.12 13.64 5.28
C SER A 3 36.69 13.51 5.82
N ASP A 4 35.87 14.40 5.27
CA ASP A 4 34.43 14.29 5.03
C ASP A 4 34.20 13.31 3.85
N LYS A 5 34.35 12.00 4.08
CA LYS A 5 34.11 10.96 3.07
C LYS A 5 33.50 9.74 3.76
N ASP A 6 32.17 9.62 3.69
CA ASP A 6 31.42 8.36 3.59
C ASP A 6 29.91 8.63 3.78
N ARG A 7 29.39 9.69 3.15
CA ARG A 7 27.96 9.81 2.91
C ARG A 7 27.74 9.48 1.44
N PRO A 8 27.00 8.43 1.07
CA PRO A 8 26.52 8.30 -0.30
C PRO A 8 25.65 9.54 -0.59
N ASP A 9 26.12 10.40 -1.50
CA ASP A 9 25.54 11.72 -1.77
C ASP A 9 24.35 11.70 -2.76
N GLU A 10 23.80 10.53 -3.09
CA GLU A 10 22.59 10.43 -3.90
C GLU A 10 21.60 9.45 -3.24
N PRO A 11 20.33 9.85 -3.03
CA PRO A 11 19.30 8.90 -2.60
C PRO A 11 19.19 7.79 -3.65
N ILE A 12 19.14 6.52 -3.22
CA ILE A 12 18.93 5.40 -4.13
C ILE A 12 17.60 5.63 -4.86
N GLU A 13 17.66 5.97 -6.14
CA GLU A 13 16.48 6.04 -6.99
C GLU A 13 16.00 4.61 -7.23
N ALA A 14 14.87 4.27 -6.60
CA ALA A 14 14.26 2.95 -6.76
C ALA A 14 13.95 2.69 -8.23
N THR A 15 14.49 1.61 -8.80
CA THR A 15 14.36 1.37 -10.25
C THR A 15 12.95 0.95 -10.67
N ALA A 16 12.10 0.50 -9.73
CA ALA A 16 10.69 0.27 -9.98
C ALA A 16 9.84 1.56 -9.99
N TYR A 17 10.40 2.69 -9.54
CA TYR A 17 9.69 3.95 -9.46
C TYR A 17 9.76 4.72 -10.78
N SER A 18 8.63 5.29 -11.17
CA SER A 18 8.59 6.35 -12.19
C SER A 18 7.48 7.35 -11.88
N LYS A 19 7.57 8.56 -12.43
CA LYS A 19 6.51 9.57 -12.32
C LYS A 19 6.27 10.24 -13.66
N VAL A 20 5.07 10.06 -14.19
CA VAL A 20 4.63 10.63 -15.48
C VAL A 20 3.28 11.30 -15.26
N ASP A 21 3.14 12.54 -15.73
CA ASP A 21 1.90 13.33 -15.64
C ASP A 21 1.28 13.40 -14.23
N GLY A 22 2.14 13.45 -13.20
CA GLY A 22 1.71 13.52 -11.80
C GLY A 22 1.30 12.19 -11.17
N VAL A 23 1.32 11.08 -11.93
CA VAL A 23 1.06 9.73 -11.43
C VAL A 23 2.37 9.06 -11.05
N GLU A 24 2.52 8.72 -9.77
CA GLU A 24 3.59 7.87 -9.27
C GLU A 24 3.29 6.42 -9.63
N THR A 25 4.18 5.76 -10.35
CA THR A 25 4.03 4.36 -10.74
C THR A 25 5.13 3.53 -10.09
N TRP A 26 4.72 2.42 -9.47
CA TRP A 26 5.61 1.38 -8.96
C TRP A 26 5.41 0.11 -9.78
N ASP A 27 6.41 -0.27 -10.57
CA ASP A 27 6.38 -1.49 -11.39
C ASP A 27 6.85 -2.70 -10.57
N LEU A 28 5.89 -3.50 -10.11
CA LEU A 28 6.12 -4.73 -9.34
C LEU A 28 5.91 -5.99 -10.18
N THR A 29 6.00 -5.88 -11.51
CA THR A 29 5.82 -7.03 -12.42
C THR A 29 7.04 -7.95 -12.47
N GLY A 30 8.23 -7.42 -12.15
CA GLY A 30 9.49 -8.15 -12.10
C GLY A 30 9.78 -8.79 -10.73
N THR A 31 10.94 -9.46 -10.63
CA THR A 31 11.46 -9.99 -9.37
C THR A 31 11.84 -8.83 -8.43
N PRO A 32 11.38 -8.82 -7.16
CA PRO A 32 11.73 -7.77 -6.22
C PRO A 32 13.22 -7.78 -5.88
N SER A 33 13.77 -6.60 -5.60
CA SER A 33 15.13 -6.42 -5.12
C SER A 33 15.23 -5.12 -4.32
N ASP A 34 16.32 -5.00 -3.57
CA ASP A 34 16.64 -3.77 -2.84
C ASP A 34 16.77 -2.57 -3.77
N GLU A 35 17.43 -2.74 -4.91
CA GLU A 35 17.56 -1.69 -5.93
C GLU A 35 16.21 -1.31 -6.54
N ALA A 36 15.35 -2.29 -6.83
CA ALA A 36 14.00 -2.04 -7.33
C ALA A 36 13.17 -1.19 -6.37
N PHE A 37 13.35 -1.38 -5.06
CA PHE A 37 12.56 -0.73 -4.02
C PHE A 37 13.26 0.42 -3.31
N GLY A 38 14.51 0.73 -3.67
CA GLY A 38 15.31 1.74 -2.98
C GLY A 38 15.63 1.39 -1.52
N ILE A 39 15.72 0.10 -1.18
CA ILE A 39 16.10 -0.33 0.18
C ILE A 39 17.61 -0.23 0.33
N GLU A 40 18.06 0.61 1.26
CA GLU A 40 19.48 0.77 1.55
C GLU A 40 20.09 -0.50 2.17
N LYS A 41 21.41 -0.69 1.97
CA LYS A 41 22.14 -1.87 2.44
C LYS A 41 21.97 -2.14 3.94
N ASP A 42 21.97 -1.09 4.75
CA ASP A 42 21.88 -1.16 6.21
C ASP A 42 20.42 -0.99 6.72
N SER A 43 19.45 -0.99 5.80
CA SER A 43 18.01 -0.94 6.09
C SER A 43 17.33 -2.23 5.65
N SER A 44 16.17 -2.51 6.24
CA SER A 44 15.24 -3.55 5.79
C SER A 44 14.01 -2.96 5.10
N SER A 45 13.91 -1.64 4.96
CA SER A 45 12.74 -0.99 4.38
C SER A 45 13.06 0.29 3.62
N ALA A 46 12.17 0.63 2.70
CA ALA A 46 12.10 1.94 2.06
C ALA A 46 10.67 2.49 2.22
N ILE A 47 10.55 3.77 2.59
CA ILE A 47 9.26 4.40 2.90
C ILE A 47 9.11 5.67 2.08
N TYR A 48 8.04 5.73 1.30
CA TYR A 48 7.67 6.87 0.47
C TYR A 48 6.37 7.46 1.01
N GLU A 49 6.49 8.44 1.90
CA GLU A 49 5.35 9.04 2.61
C GLU A 49 5.15 10.51 2.26
N THR A 50 3.89 10.90 2.06
CA THR A 50 3.45 12.30 1.93
C THR A 50 2.30 12.57 2.91
N PRO A 51 2.60 12.75 4.21
CA PRO A 51 1.59 12.89 5.25
C PRO A 51 0.61 14.03 4.94
N GLY A 52 -0.70 13.72 4.97
CA GLY A 52 -1.77 14.70 4.72
C GLY A 52 -1.87 15.21 3.28
N LYS A 53 -1.01 14.73 2.36
CA LYS A 53 -1.01 15.13 0.95
C LYS A 53 -1.09 13.88 0.08
N PRO A 54 -2.31 13.39 -0.20
CA PRO A 54 -2.50 12.22 -1.05
C PRO A 54 -1.94 12.48 -2.45
N ARG A 55 -1.30 11.48 -3.03
CA ARG A 55 -0.78 11.50 -4.39
C ARG A 55 -1.35 10.33 -5.18
N ARG A 56 -1.57 10.54 -6.47
CA ARG A 56 -2.05 9.48 -7.35
C ARG A 56 -0.93 8.45 -7.53
N VAL A 57 -1.17 7.24 -7.04
CA VAL A 57 -0.23 6.11 -7.09
C VAL A 57 -0.83 5.00 -7.93
N ARG A 58 -0.01 4.42 -8.80
CA ARG A 58 -0.30 3.25 -9.63
C ARG A 58 0.68 2.14 -9.26
N ILE A 59 0.16 1.02 -8.77
CA ILE A 59 0.93 -0.20 -8.52
C ILE A 59 0.69 -1.16 -9.68
N ALA A 60 1.70 -1.38 -10.52
CA ALA A 60 1.63 -2.37 -11.59
C ALA A 60 2.03 -3.74 -11.02
N LEU A 61 1.15 -4.73 -11.18
CA LEU A 61 1.33 -6.11 -10.73
C LEU A 61 1.20 -7.03 -11.94
N PRO A 62 1.68 -8.28 -11.88
CA PRO A 62 1.45 -9.24 -12.97
C PRO A 62 -0.04 -9.36 -13.33
N GLY A 63 -0.40 -8.90 -14.53
CA GLY A 63 -1.77 -8.95 -15.07
C GLY A 63 -2.77 -7.96 -14.47
N ARG A 64 -2.38 -7.10 -13.52
CA ARG A 64 -3.28 -6.13 -12.86
C ARG A 64 -2.60 -4.80 -12.62
N THR A 65 -3.40 -3.78 -12.36
CA THR A 65 -2.90 -2.48 -11.93
C THR A 65 -3.88 -1.93 -10.91
N VAL A 66 -3.37 -1.44 -9.79
CA VAL A 66 -4.17 -0.77 -8.77
C VAL A 66 -3.76 0.68 -8.72
N GLU A 67 -4.69 1.56 -9.03
CA GLU A 67 -4.54 3.00 -8.98
C GLU A 67 -5.41 3.58 -7.86
N THR A 68 -4.79 4.39 -6.99
CA THR A 68 -5.45 5.01 -5.83
C THR A 68 -4.73 6.29 -5.41
N ASP A 69 -5.39 7.10 -4.58
CA ASP A 69 -4.74 8.23 -3.92
C ASP A 69 -4.13 7.74 -2.59
N ALA A 70 -2.81 7.65 -2.55
CA ALA A 70 -2.05 7.15 -1.41
C ALA A 70 -1.29 8.25 -0.70
N VAL A 71 -1.10 8.09 0.61
CA VAL A 71 -0.16 8.91 1.39
C VAL A 71 1.12 8.13 1.68
N LEU A 72 1.11 6.82 1.53
CA LEU A 72 2.24 5.96 1.86
C LEU A 72 2.32 4.80 0.88
N VAL A 73 3.52 4.59 0.36
CA VAL A 73 3.98 3.35 -0.27
C VAL A 73 5.23 2.93 0.50
N ASP A 74 5.25 1.71 1.01
CA ASP A 74 6.40 1.16 1.71
C ASP A 74 6.81 -0.18 1.11
N PHE A 75 8.11 -0.48 1.20
CA PHE A 75 8.68 -1.76 0.82
C PHE A 75 9.51 -2.29 1.97
N TYR A 76 9.54 -3.62 2.10
CA TYR A 76 10.26 -4.29 3.16
C TYR A 76 10.93 -5.56 2.65
N ARG A 77 12.21 -5.74 3.02
CA ARG A 77 12.98 -6.97 2.87
C ARG A 77 12.97 -7.71 4.19
N GLY A 78 12.34 -8.88 4.21
CA GLY A 78 12.30 -9.77 5.37
C GLY A 78 13.62 -10.49 5.61
N ALA A 79 13.87 -10.87 6.87
CA ALA A 79 15.09 -11.57 7.27
C ALA A 79 15.28 -12.93 6.56
N THR A 80 14.19 -13.54 6.10
CA THR A 80 14.19 -14.81 5.37
C THR A 80 14.22 -14.63 3.85
N GLY A 81 14.52 -13.43 3.35
CA GLY A 81 14.64 -13.14 1.91
C GLY A 81 13.32 -12.88 1.18
N ASN A 82 12.19 -12.87 1.89
CA ASN A 82 10.91 -12.45 1.32
C ASN A 82 10.87 -10.93 1.14
N TYR A 83 10.09 -10.45 0.19
CA TYR A 83 9.81 -9.03 0.02
C TYR A 83 8.34 -8.73 0.24
N SER A 84 8.02 -7.54 0.70
CA SER A 84 6.63 -7.06 0.78
C SER A 84 6.52 -5.61 0.40
N PHE A 85 5.34 -5.22 -0.05
CA PHE A 85 4.95 -3.82 -0.22
C PHE A 85 3.68 -3.52 0.57
N GLY A 86 3.52 -2.27 0.98
CA GLY A 86 2.33 -1.74 1.61
C GLY A 86 1.90 -0.43 0.95
N VAL A 87 0.60 -0.26 0.72
CA VAL A 87 0.03 1.01 0.26
C VAL A 87 -1.07 1.42 1.22
N ARG A 88 -1.07 2.69 1.63
CA ARG A 88 -2.10 3.27 2.50
C ARG A 88 -2.69 4.51 1.86
N THR A 89 -4.02 4.54 1.76
CA THR A 89 -4.74 5.74 1.31
C THR A 89 -4.71 6.83 2.36
N ALA A 90 -5.15 8.02 1.95
CA ALA A 90 -5.53 9.08 2.86
C ALA A 90 -6.58 8.60 3.89
N GLN A 91 -6.72 9.36 4.98
CA GLN A 91 -7.88 9.21 5.85
C GLN A 91 -9.14 9.67 5.12
N LEU A 92 -10.15 8.80 5.06
CA LEU A 92 -11.41 9.01 4.37
C LEU A 92 -12.57 8.86 5.35
N LYS A 93 -13.65 9.62 5.09
CA LYS A 93 -14.95 9.45 5.75
C LYS A 93 -15.61 8.12 5.31
N PRO A 94 -16.63 7.62 6.04
CA PRO A 94 -17.26 6.32 5.78
C PRO A 94 -17.60 6.01 4.31
N ASP A 95 -18.36 6.88 3.63
CA ASP A 95 -18.81 6.58 2.26
C ASP A 95 -17.65 6.60 1.25
N PRO A 96 -16.79 7.65 1.20
CA PRO A 96 -15.62 7.63 0.33
C PRO A 96 -14.65 6.49 0.62
N LEU A 97 -14.53 6.08 1.90
CA LEU A 97 -13.70 4.95 2.30
C LEU A 97 -14.23 3.62 1.72
N THR A 98 -15.55 3.43 1.79
CA THR A 98 -16.20 2.23 1.25
C THR A 98 -16.04 2.16 -0.26
N GLU A 99 -16.25 3.26 -0.97
CA GLU A 99 -16.04 3.34 -2.41
C GLU A 99 -14.58 3.13 -2.81
N ALA A 100 -13.63 3.71 -2.06
CA ALA A 100 -12.22 3.47 -2.29
C ALA A 100 -11.85 2.00 -2.10
N PHE A 101 -12.40 1.33 -1.08
CA PHE A 101 -12.16 -0.09 -0.85
C PHE A 101 -12.73 -0.93 -1.98
N ARG A 102 -13.99 -0.68 -2.37
CA ARG A 102 -14.64 -1.35 -3.50
C ARG A 102 -13.85 -1.19 -4.80
N ASN A 103 -13.33 0.01 -5.06
CA ASN A 103 -12.52 0.28 -6.24
C ASN A 103 -11.21 -0.53 -6.24
N VAL A 104 -10.54 -0.68 -5.09
CA VAL A 104 -9.35 -1.54 -4.98
C VAL A 104 -9.70 -3.01 -5.26
N LEU A 105 -10.80 -3.52 -4.68
CA LEU A 105 -11.28 -4.89 -4.92
C LEU A 105 -11.56 -5.14 -6.41
N ARG A 106 -12.24 -4.20 -7.07
CA ARG A 106 -12.55 -4.28 -8.51
C ARG A 106 -11.30 -4.29 -9.38
N GLN A 107 -10.32 -3.44 -9.08
CA GLN A 107 -9.06 -3.37 -9.82
C GLN A 107 -8.22 -4.65 -9.65
N LEU A 108 -8.27 -5.27 -8.47
CA LEU A 108 -7.68 -6.59 -8.21
C LEU A 108 -8.49 -7.74 -8.83
N GLN A 109 -9.72 -7.47 -9.28
CA GLN A 109 -10.69 -8.46 -9.78
C GLN A 109 -10.99 -9.57 -8.75
N VAL A 110 -11.17 -9.16 -7.50
CA VAL A 110 -11.63 -10.03 -6.41
C VAL A 110 -13.09 -9.71 -6.05
N ASP A 111 -13.71 -10.55 -5.23
CA ASP A 111 -15.06 -10.34 -4.73
C ASP A 111 -15.21 -8.98 -4.01
N GLU A 112 -16.28 -8.25 -4.35
CA GLU A 112 -16.60 -6.94 -3.76
C GLU A 112 -17.43 -7.06 -2.46
N THR A 113 -17.94 -8.24 -2.12
CA THR A 113 -18.72 -8.52 -0.88
C THR A 113 -18.05 -8.01 0.41
N PRO A 114 -16.70 -8.03 0.56
CA PRO A 114 -16.05 -7.42 1.71
C PRO A 114 -16.32 -5.90 1.85
N ALA A 115 -16.49 -5.16 0.76
CA ALA A 115 -16.85 -3.75 0.82
C ALA A 115 -18.28 -3.54 1.34
N ASP A 116 -19.23 -4.39 0.93
CA ASP A 116 -20.60 -4.37 1.47
C ASP A 116 -20.61 -4.72 2.96
N THR A 117 -19.83 -5.74 3.35
CA THR A 117 -19.65 -6.13 4.75
C THR A 117 -19.06 -4.99 5.58
N PHE A 118 -18.08 -4.28 5.03
CA PHE A 118 -17.49 -3.11 5.66
C PHE A 118 -18.54 -2.00 5.86
N ALA A 119 -19.28 -1.65 4.81
CA ALA A 119 -20.33 -0.64 4.87
C ALA A 119 -21.40 -0.96 5.94
N GLN A 120 -21.86 -2.21 5.98
CA GLN A 120 -22.85 -2.67 6.97
C GLN A 120 -22.33 -2.56 8.39
N LYS A 121 -21.08 -2.97 8.64
CA LYS A 121 -20.46 -2.86 9.97
C LYS A 121 -20.32 -1.40 10.41
N VAL A 122 -19.94 -0.52 9.48
CA VAL A 122 -19.79 0.91 9.77
C VAL A 122 -21.15 1.56 10.07
N ALA A 123 -22.19 1.24 9.30
CA ALA A 123 -23.54 1.76 9.54
C ALA A 123 -24.16 1.26 10.86
N ALA A 124 -23.82 0.04 11.27
CA ALA A 124 -24.30 -0.56 12.52
C ALA A 124 -23.53 -0.12 13.76
N ALA A 125 -22.38 0.53 13.60
CA ALA A 125 -21.50 0.85 14.72
C ALA A 125 -21.98 2.08 15.52
N PRO A 126 -22.01 1.99 16.86
CA PRO A 126 -22.23 3.15 17.70
C PRO A 126 -21.19 4.25 17.45
N SER A 127 -21.61 5.52 17.51
CA SER A 127 -20.72 6.66 17.28
C SER A 127 -19.61 6.81 18.33
N ASP A 128 -19.80 6.21 19.51
CA ASP A 128 -18.85 6.19 20.63
C ASP A 128 -17.98 4.93 20.66
N GLN A 129 -18.10 4.03 19.68
CA GLN A 129 -17.29 2.82 19.60
C GLN A 129 -15.80 3.17 19.45
N SER A 130 -15.00 2.75 20.44
CA SER A 130 -13.55 2.91 20.46
C SER A 130 -12.81 1.88 19.59
N GLU A 131 -13.38 0.68 19.45
CA GLU A 131 -12.81 -0.40 18.66
C GLU A 131 -12.85 -0.11 17.16
N ARG A 132 -11.75 -0.41 16.46
CA ARG A 132 -11.66 -0.27 15.01
C ARG A 132 -12.47 -1.35 14.32
N ILE A 133 -13.21 -0.95 13.29
CA ILE A 133 -13.76 -1.89 12.31
C ILE A 133 -12.69 -2.12 11.26
N ASN A 134 -12.31 -3.37 11.05
CA ASN A 134 -11.44 -3.77 9.95
C ASN A 134 -12.10 -4.91 9.18
N VAL A 135 -12.08 -4.81 7.85
CA VAL A 135 -12.54 -5.87 6.94
C VAL A 135 -11.50 -6.04 5.85
N GLY A 136 -10.97 -7.26 5.72
CA GLY A 136 -10.08 -7.67 4.64
C GLY A 136 -10.82 -8.52 3.62
N ALA A 137 -10.33 -8.55 2.40
CA ALA A 137 -10.72 -9.54 1.40
C ALA A 137 -9.69 -10.68 1.35
N THR A 138 -10.08 -11.79 0.71
CA THR A 138 -9.17 -12.88 0.41
C THR A 138 -8.04 -12.39 -0.49
N SER A 139 -6.81 -12.80 -0.19
CA SER A 139 -5.66 -12.46 -1.03
C SER A 139 -5.76 -13.07 -2.42
N VAL A 140 -5.30 -12.33 -3.42
CA VAL A 140 -5.15 -12.80 -4.80
C VAL A 140 -3.68 -13.05 -5.12
N VAL A 141 -3.41 -14.11 -5.89
CA VAL A 141 -2.05 -14.40 -6.38
C VAL A 141 -1.87 -13.79 -7.77
N LEU A 142 -0.89 -12.90 -7.89
CA LEU A 142 -0.55 -12.18 -9.13
C LEU A 142 0.94 -12.38 -9.41
N GLY A 143 1.26 -13.36 -10.26
CA GLY A 143 2.62 -13.87 -10.37
C GLY A 143 3.03 -14.56 -9.07
N GLN A 144 4.10 -14.11 -8.43
CA GLN A 144 4.53 -14.59 -7.10
C GLN A 144 4.03 -13.71 -5.94
N TRP A 145 3.33 -12.60 -6.24
CA TRP A 145 2.75 -11.76 -5.21
C TRP A 145 1.46 -12.37 -4.66
N SER A 146 1.35 -12.51 -3.34
CA SER A 146 0.07 -12.69 -2.64
C SER A 146 -0.40 -11.34 -2.10
N VAL A 147 -1.44 -10.77 -2.70
CA VAL A 147 -1.91 -9.40 -2.43
C VAL A 147 -3.24 -9.40 -1.69
N GLY A 148 -3.27 -8.79 -0.51
CA GLY A 148 -4.47 -8.68 0.33
C GLY A 148 -4.90 -7.22 0.53
N PRO A 149 -6.11 -6.84 0.11
CA PRO A 149 -6.69 -5.53 0.40
C PRO A 149 -7.58 -5.56 1.66
N ALA A 150 -7.62 -4.45 2.38
CA ALA A 150 -8.45 -4.25 3.57
C ALA A 150 -8.86 -2.79 3.72
N ALA A 151 -9.98 -2.56 4.41
CA ALA A 151 -10.38 -1.25 4.88
C ALA A 151 -10.52 -1.25 6.41
N GLY A 152 -10.12 -0.13 7.02
CA GLY A 152 -10.17 0.03 8.47
C GLY A 152 -10.57 1.43 8.89
N ILE A 153 -11.56 1.54 9.78
CA ILE A 153 -12.05 2.80 10.34
C ILE A 153 -12.10 2.75 11.86
N ALA A 154 -11.79 3.88 12.50
CA ALA A 154 -12.09 4.09 13.91
C ALA A 154 -13.40 4.91 14.00
N PRO A 155 -14.54 4.33 14.40
CA PRO A 155 -15.82 5.03 14.45
C PRO A 155 -15.75 6.33 15.27
N LEU A 156 -15.13 6.29 16.46
CA LEU A 156 -14.92 7.48 17.30
C LEU A 156 -14.17 8.62 16.60
N ALA A 157 -13.21 8.30 15.71
CA ALA A 157 -12.48 9.31 14.94
C ALA A 157 -13.24 9.76 13.68
N GLY A 158 -14.26 8.99 13.27
CA GLY A 158 -15.06 9.24 12.07
C GLY A 158 -14.25 9.18 10.76
N SER A 159 -13.09 8.53 10.76
CA SER A 159 -12.26 8.36 9.57
C SER A 159 -11.39 7.10 9.61
N GLY A 160 -11.13 6.57 8.42
CA GLY A 160 -10.40 5.33 8.20
C GLY A 160 -9.58 5.38 6.91
N ARG A 161 -9.01 4.25 6.50
CA ARG A 161 -8.22 4.16 5.27
C ARG A 161 -8.33 2.79 4.63
N VAL A 162 -8.07 2.72 3.34
CA VAL A 162 -7.82 1.47 2.63
C VAL A 162 -6.33 1.16 2.72
N ILE A 163 -6.02 -0.12 2.92
CA ILE A 163 -4.67 -0.66 2.92
C ILE A 163 -4.68 -1.83 1.95
N PHE A 164 -3.69 -1.92 1.07
CA PHE A 164 -3.41 -3.17 0.39
C PHE A 164 -1.91 -3.42 0.39
N SER A 165 -1.56 -4.68 0.55
CA SER A 165 -0.17 -5.11 0.70
C SER A 165 0.02 -6.42 -0.04
N GLY A 166 1.22 -6.62 -0.57
CA GLY A 166 1.61 -7.89 -1.17
C GLY A 166 2.87 -8.45 -0.55
N THR A 167 2.96 -9.78 -0.53
CA THR A 167 4.17 -10.51 -0.14
C THR A 167 4.64 -11.38 -1.29
N TRP A 168 5.94 -11.32 -1.56
CA TRP A 168 6.67 -12.18 -2.48
C TRP A 168 7.48 -13.18 -1.65
N PRO A 169 7.46 -14.49 -1.96
CA PRO A 169 8.19 -15.51 -1.22
C PRO A 169 9.72 -15.28 -1.26
N PRO A 170 10.51 -15.97 -0.44
CA PRO A 170 11.97 -15.91 -0.56
C PRO A 170 12.46 -16.19 -1.98
N VAL A 171 13.41 -15.37 -2.45
CA VAL A 171 14.09 -15.50 -3.76
C VAL A 171 15.33 -16.37 -3.64
#